data_AF-A0A7Z9HF99-F1
#
_entry.id   AF-A0A7Z9HF99-F1
#
_cell.length_a   1.000
_cell.length_b   1.000
_cell.length_c   1.000
_cell.angle_alpha   90.00
_cell.angle_beta   90.00
_cell.angle_gamma   90.00
#
_symmetry.space_group_name_H-M   'P 1'
#
loop_
_entity.id
_entity.type
_entity.pdbx_description
1 polymer ?
#
loop_
_entity_poly.entity_id
_entity_poly.type
_entity_poly.pdbx_seq_one_letter_code
_entity_poly.pdbx_strand_id
1 'polypeptide(L)'
;IYGNAGLVVGATRPENIAAIREISGRMPYLIPGIGTQGGDLRNTLFYADDGSKIPYLISTSRSILYASSKEDFAQQAGTTARKLQDQINLCRSSL
;
A
#
# COMPACT_ATOMS: atom_id res chain seq x y z
N ILE A 1 18.70 -19.87 -2.29
CA ILE A 1 18.53 -18.40 -2.50
C ILE A 1 17.43 -17.96 -1.54
N TYR A 2 17.72 -17.07 -0.58
CA TYR A 2 16.86 -16.82 0.59
C TYR A 2 15.67 -15.87 0.36
N GLY A 3 15.44 -15.39 -0.87
CA GLY A 3 14.30 -14.51 -1.18
C GLY A 3 14.37 -13.14 -0.46
N ASN A 4 15.56 -12.53 -0.41
CA ASN A 4 15.84 -11.30 0.34
C ASN A 4 15.82 -10.02 -0.50
N ALA A 5 15.44 -10.11 -1.77
CA ALA A 5 15.29 -8.96 -2.67
C ALA A 5 13.81 -8.72 -2.98
N GLY A 6 13.41 -7.45 -2.99
CA GLY A 6 12.08 -6.99 -3.37
C GLY A 6 12.16 -5.70 -4.17
N LEU A 7 11.03 -5.25 -4.70
CA LEU A 7 10.95 -4.01 -5.49
C LEU A 7 10.12 -2.95 -4.80
N VAL A 8 10.52 -1.68 -4.98
CA VAL A 8 9.70 -0.54 -4.63
C VAL A 8 8.91 -0.11 -5.86
N VAL A 9 7.58 -0.19 -5.78
CA VAL A 9 6.67 0.09 -6.90
C VAL A 9 5.66 1.15 -6.47
N GLY A 10 5.71 2.35 -7.07
CA GLY A 10 4.87 3.47 -6.65
C GLY A 10 3.39 3.30 -7.00
N ALA A 11 2.50 3.77 -6.12
CA ALA A 11 1.04 3.69 -6.28
C ALA A 11 0.42 4.76 -7.21
N THR A 12 1.22 5.66 -7.80
CA THR A 12 0.74 6.76 -8.65
C THR A 12 0.29 6.31 -10.04
N ARG A 13 0.74 5.12 -10.48
CA ARG A 13 0.38 4.50 -11.76
C ARG A 13 0.08 3.01 -11.56
N PRO A 14 -1.08 2.67 -10.97
CA PRO A 14 -1.42 1.31 -10.57
C PRO A 14 -1.35 0.30 -11.73
N GLU A 15 -1.63 0.71 -12.96
CA GLU A 15 -1.59 -0.13 -14.15
C GLU A 15 -0.20 -0.72 -14.43
N ASN A 16 0.85 -0.02 -14.00
CA ASN A 16 2.23 -0.49 -14.18
C ASN A 16 2.58 -1.64 -13.23
N ILE A 17 1.84 -1.84 -12.13
CA ILE A 17 2.12 -2.90 -11.15
C ILE A 17 2.05 -4.27 -11.82
N ALA A 18 1.04 -4.50 -12.67
CA ALA A 18 0.88 -5.75 -13.42
C ALA A 18 2.04 -5.99 -14.40
N ALA A 19 2.41 -4.96 -15.19
CA ALA A 19 3.53 -5.06 -16.13
C ALA A 19 4.86 -5.32 -15.40
N ILE A 20 5.09 -4.69 -14.24
CA ILE A 20 6.28 -4.94 -13.42
C ILE A 20 6.26 -6.37 -12.88
N ARG A 21 5.10 -6.93 -12.53
CA ARG A 21 4.95 -8.32 -12.08
C ARG A 21 5.32 -9.33 -13.14
N GLU A 22 4.90 -9.12 -14.38
CA GLU A 22 5.28 -9.97 -15.51
C GLU A 22 6.80 -10.05 -15.68
N ILE A 23 7.50 -8.93 -15.48
CA ILE A 23 8.96 -8.83 -15.65
C ILE A 23 9.72 -9.35 -14.42
N SER A 24 9.28 -8.98 -13.22
CA SER A 24 10.00 -9.23 -11.97
C SER A 24 9.71 -10.58 -11.31
N GLY A 25 8.69 -11.30 -11.80
CA GLY A 25 8.31 -12.61 -11.30
C GLY A 25 7.92 -12.58 -9.82
N ARG A 26 8.48 -13.49 -9.01
CA ARG A 26 8.04 -13.76 -7.62
C ARG A 26 8.60 -12.82 -6.53
N MET A 27 9.03 -11.61 -6.89
CA MET A 27 9.60 -10.67 -5.91
C MET A 27 8.53 -9.92 -5.10
N PRO A 28 8.67 -9.78 -3.77
CA PRO A 28 7.74 -9.01 -2.96
C PRO A 28 7.84 -7.51 -3.26
N TYR A 29 6.73 -6.79 -3.09
CA TYR A 29 6.65 -5.36 -3.35
C TYR A 29 6.50 -4.53 -2.10
N LEU A 30 7.16 -3.37 -2.08
CA LEU A 30 6.85 -2.25 -1.22
C LEU A 30 6.19 -1.16 -2.07
N ILE A 31 4.96 -0.80 -1.73
CA ILE A 31 4.14 0.16 -2.46
C ILE A 31 3.98 1.44 -1.64
N PRO A 32 4.80 2.47 -1.87
CA PRO A 32 4.64 3.76 -1.23
C PRO A 32 3.62 4.64 -1.95
N GLY A 33 3.06 5.59 -1.22
CA GLY A 33 2.35 6.73 -1.79
C GLY A 33 0.83 6.64 -1.81
N ILE A 34 0.25 5.68 -1.10
CA ILE A 34 -1.19 5.66 -0.81
C ILE A 34 -1.55 6.79 0.17
N GLY A 35 -2.61 7.54 -0.13
CA GLY A 35 -3.09 8.67 0.66
C GLY A 35 -2.70 10.03 0.06
N THR A 36 -1.74 10.73 0.65
CA THR A 36 -1.43 12.15 0.35
C THR A 36 -0.93 12.43 -1.06
N GLN A 37 -0.49 11.42 -1.82
CA GLN A 37 -0.01 11.58 -3.20
C GLN A 37 -1.08 11.28 -4.26
N GLY A 38 -2.35 11.15 -3.86
CA GLY A 38 -3.44 10.87 -4.79
C GLY A 38 -3.44 9.43 -5.34
N GLY A 39 -2.69 8.52 -4.72
CA GLY A 39 -2.67 7.11 -5.10
C GLY A 39 -4.03 6.47 -4.87
N ASP A 40 -4.56 5.84 -5.93
CA ASP A 40 -5.82 5.12 -5.89
C ASP A 40 -5.64 3.80 -5.16
N LEU A 41 -6.08 3.74 -3.90
CA LEU A 41 -5.98 2.55 -3.06
C LEU A 41 -6.66 1.33 -3.70
N ARG A 42 -7.83 1.51 -4.31
CA ARG A 42 -8.61 0.40 -4.86
C ARG A 42 -7.91 -0.19 -6.08
N ASN A 43 -7.50 0.65 -7.03
CA ASN A 43 -6.79 0.19 -8.21
C ASN A 43 -5.41 -0.37 -7.85
N THR A 44 -4.71 0.25 -6.90
CA THR A 44 -3.43 -0.29 -6.41
C THR A 44 -3.59 -1.69 -5.83
N LEU A 45 -4.61 -1.92 -5.00
CA LEU A 45 -4.91 -3.24 -4.45
C LEU A 45 -5.35 -4.22 -5.53
N PHE A 46 -6.18 -3.79 -6.49
CA PHE A 46 -6.61 -4.63 -7.62
C PHE A 46 -5.42 -5.17 -8.43
N TYR A 47 -4.45 -4.31 -8.75
CA TYR A 47 -3.27 -4.75 -9.51
C TYR A 47 -2.19 -5.43 -8.65
N ALA A 48 -2.10 -5.12 -7.36
CA ALA A 48 -1.14 -5.76 -6.45
C ALA A 48 -1.59 -7.14 -5.98
N ASP A 49 -2.90 -7.34 -5.79
CA ASP A 49 -3.54 -8.60 -5.40
C ASP A 49 -3.97 -9.40 -6.65
N ASP A 50 -2.99 -9.72 -7.49
CA ASP A 50 -3.14 -10.43 -8.77
C ASP A 50 -3.46 -11.94 -8.62
N GLY A 51 -3.79 -12.41 -7.42
CA GLY A 51 -4.01 -13.83 -7.12
C GLY A 51 -2.74 -14.68 -7.02
N SER A 52 -1.54 -14.13 -7.30
CA SER A 52 -0.26 -14.86 -7.27
C SER A 52 0.20 -15.28 -5.87
N LYS A 53 -0.43 -14.72 -4.83
CA LYS A 53 -0.07 -14.85 -3.40
C LYS A 53 1.35 -14.37 -3.08
N ILE A 54 1.95 -13.55 -3.95
CA ILE A 54 3.24 -12.91 -3.70
C ILE A 54 3.04 -11.75 -2.71
N PRO A 55 3.86 -11.63 -1.64
CA PRO A 55 3.66 -10.58 -0.65
C PRO A 55 3.82 -9.17 -1.22
N TYR A 56 2.99 -8.25 -0.75
CA TYR A 56 3.16 -6.82 -0.94
C TYR A 56 2.89 -6.06 0.37
N LEU A 57 3.52 -4.90 0.52
CA LEU A 57 3.34 -4.01 1.66
C LEU A 57 2.98 -2.61 1.18
N ILE A 58 1.89 -2.06 1.68
CA ILE A 58 1.57 -0.65 1.47
C ILE A 58 2.24 0.15 2.58
N SER A 59 3.01 1.18 2.20
CA SER A 59 3.62 2.10 3.17
C SER A 59 2.97 3.48 3.11
N THR A 60 2.67 4.00 4.30
CA THR A 60 2.29 5.39 4.50
C THR A 60 2.94 5.92 5.78
N SER A 61 3.35 7.18 5.77
CA SER A 61 4.04 7.79 6.91
C SER A 61 3.46 9.16 7.22
N ARG A 62 3.59 10.13 6.30
CA ARG A 62 3.17 11.53 6.54
C ARG A 62 1.70 11.67 6.90
N SER A 63 0.80 10.90 6.28
CA SER A 63 -0.64 10.99 6.61
C SER A 63 -0.96 10.50 8.02
N ILE A 64 -0.16 9.56 8.56
CA ILE A 64 -0.30 9.04 9.92
C ILE A 64 0.42 9.94 10.92
N LEU A 65 1.70 10.22 10.66
CA LEU A 65 2.57 11.00 11.57
C LEU A 65 2.06 12.43 11.77
N TYR A 66 1.45 13.03 10.74
CA TYR A 66 0.96 14.40 10.77
C TYR A 66 -0.58 14.47 10.74
N ALA A 67 -1.26 13.42 11.21
CA ALA A 67 -2.72 13.43 11.35
C ALA A 67 -3.22 14.52 12.33
N SER A 68 -2.39 14.90 13.30
CA SER A 68 -2.60 16.08 14.15
C SER A 68 -1.27 16.66 14.59
N SER A 69 -1.25 17.98 14.76
CA SER A 69 -0.14 18.75 15.34
C SER A 69 -0.42 19.20 16.78
N LYS A 70 -1.45 18.65 17.42
CA LYS A 70 -1.88 18.98 18.78
C LYS A 70 -1.51 17.87 19.76
N GLU A 71 -1.88 18.04 21.03
CA GLU A 71 -1.62 17.05 22.10
C GLU A 71 -2.25 15.67 21.84
N ASP A 72 -3.27 15.59 20.97
CA ASP A 72 -3.93 14.35 20.57
C ASP A 72 -3.22 13.58 19.44
N PHE A 73 -1.99 13.97 19.06
CA PHE A 73 -1.26 13.39 17.93
C PHE A 73 -1.20 11.85 17.95
N ALA A 74 -0.94 11.24 19.11
CA ALA A 74 -0.82 9.78 19.24
C ALA A 74 -2.16 9.08 18.96
N GLN A 75 -3.26 9.64 19.50
CA GLN A 75 -4.61 9.14 19.25
C GLN A 75 -4.97 9.29 17.78
N GLN A 76 -4.71 10.46 17.18
CA GLN A 76 -5.05 10.74 15.78
C GLN A 76 -4.22 9.90 14.80
N ALA A 77 -2.94 9.65 15.10
CA ALA A 77 -2.11 8.72 14.33
C ALA A 77 -2.69 7.30 14.38
N GLY A 78 -3.06 6.81 15.57
CA GLY A 78 -3.70 5.50 15.74
C GLY A 78 -5.04 5.38 15.00
N THR A 79 -5.89 6.41 15.11
CA THR A 79 -7.17 6.47 14.39
C THR A 79 -6.96 6.48 12.86
N THR A 80 -6.00 7.25 12.36
CA THR A 80 -5.70 7.33 10.92
C THR A 80 -5.14 6.00 10.40
N ALA A 81 -4.24 5.36 11.14
CA ALA A 81 -3.71 4.05 10.79
C ALA A 81 -4.83 2.99 10.73
N ARG A 82 -5.73 2.98 11.71
CA ARG A 82 -6.88 2.06 11.75
C ARG A 82 -7.84 2.30 10.59
N LYS A 83 -8.20 3.55 10.30
CA LYS A 83 -9.06 3.90 9.16
C LYS A 83 -8.48 3.39 7.84
N LEU A 84 -7.17 3.53 7.62
CA LEU A 84 -6.53 3.03 6.41
C LEU A 84 -6.54 1.50 6.35
N GLN A 85 -6.27 0.82 7.47
CA GLN A 85 -6.39 -0.64 7.55
C GLN A 85 -7.80 -1.12 7.21
N ASP A 86 -8.82 -0.46 7.76
CA ASP A 86 -10.22 -0.78 7.49
C ASP A 86 -10.58 -0.58 6.01
N GLN A 87 -10.10 0.51 5.39
CA GLN A 87 -10.27 0.77 3.95
C GLN A 87 -9.61 -0.30 3.08
N ILE A 88 -8.38 -0.72 3.44
CA ILE A 88 -7.66 -1.80 2.74
C ILE A 88 -8.48 -3.10 2.83
N ASN A 89 -8.92 -3.47 4.03
CA ASN A 89 -9.69 -4.69 4.25
C ASN A 89 -11.01 -4.67 3.49
N LEU A 90 -11.73 -3.55 3.50
CA LEU A 90 -12.99 -3.38 2.76
C LEU A 90 -12.79 -3.52 1.25
N CYS A 91 -11.71 -2.94 0.69
CA CYS A 91 -11.37 -3.12 -0.71
C CYS A 91 -11.08 -4.59 -1.01
N ARG A 92 -10.25 -5.27 -0.21
CA ARG A 92 -9.89 -6.68 -0.39
C ARG A 92 -11.08 -7.63 -0.29
N SER A 93 -12.07 -7.34 0.55
CA SER A 93 -13.31 -8.13 0.61
C SER A 93 -14.23 -7.93 -0.60
N SER A 94 -13.98 -6.88 -1.40
CA SER A 94 -14.79 -6.51 -2.57
C SER A 94 -14.06 -6.77 -3.90
N LEU A 95 -12.87 -7.36 -3.86
CA LEU A 95 -12.02 -7.78 -4.98
C LEU A 95 -12.13 -9.29 -5.15
#